data_AF-A0A523J6F7-F1
#
_entry.id   AF-A0A523J6F7-F1
#
_cell.length_a   1.000
_cell.length_b   1.000
_cell.length_c   1.000
_cell.angle_alpha   90.00
_cell.angle_beta   90.00
_cell.angle_gamma   90.00
#
_symmetry.space_group_name_H-M   'P 1'
#
loop_
_entity.id
_entity.type
_entity.pdbx_description
1 polymer ?
#
loop_
_entity_poly.entity_id
_entity_poly.type
_entity_poly.pdbx_seq_one_letter_code
_entity_poly.pdbx_strand_id
1 'polypeptide(L)'
;MNSACSYGEERLASLLYEDGDETENIEMRAHLAACVECRAEFESLTSMKDLLSAWPNAVNVPRMVYVNESSGLLARLRRWTDKIGRAGVGMALKPVVAAVAVVLVLVAAAALLDIRVAPDGRVQIGFGSGLPAAEQMSVAAGTGEEAVAAISREEFAEGLAQIVSYMDELFRSRNDEQRQLLMAAIDGRMQEQGLAMSQQLRVAVDVAFIDVQRQHEGDLGLVFSAIDELGVITGTELQRMNTILASLLQREPDEQE
;
A
#
# COMPACT_ATOMS: atom_id res chain seq x y z
N MET A 1 18.38 14.58 -28.04
CA MET A 1 17.13 14.21 -27.35
C MET A 1 16.65 15.46 -26.66
N ASN A 2 15.75 16.20 -27.32
CA ASN A 2 15.27 17.50 -26.85
C ASN A 2 14.07 17.27 -25.93
N SER A 3 14.33 17.32 -24.63
CA SER A 3 13.39 17.09 -23.54
C SER A 3 12.39 18.23 -23.32
N ALA A 4 11.57 18.58 -24.31
CA ALA A 4 10.54 19.63 -24.12
C ALA A 4 9.32 19.58 -25.07
N CYS A 5 8.84 18.43 -25.56
CA CYS A 5 7.44 18.34 -26.03
C CYS A 5 6.57 18.38 -24.75
N SER A 6 6.23 19.59 -24.27
CA SER A 6 5.41 19.79 -23.05
C SER A 6 3.93 19.45 -23.26
N TYR A 7 3.54 19.03 -24.46
CA TYR A 7 2.18 18.60 -24.74
C TYR A 7 2.02 17.18 -24.19
N GLY A 8 1.33 17.07 -23.05
CA GLY A 8 1.10 15.79 -22.39
C GLY A 8 0.21 14.86 -23.20
N GLU A 9 0.36 13.55 -22.95
CA GLU A 9 -0.40 12.44 -23.55
C GLU A 9 -1.92 12.69 -23.53
N GLU A 10 -2.43 13.37 -22.50
CA GLU A 10 -3.84 13.71 -22.36
C GLU A 10 -4.39 14.51 -23.54
N ARG A 11 -3.63 15.48 -24.07
CA ARG A 11 -4.11 16.32 -25.18
C ARG A 11 -4.10 15.59 -26.53
N LEU A 12 -3.19 14.63 -26.72
CA LEU A 12 -3.21 13.75 -27.89
C LEU A 12 -4.44 12.85 -27.88
N ALA A 13 -4.82 12.33 -26.70
CA ALA A 13 -6.05 11.56 -26.53
C ALA A 13 -7.29 12.44 -26.80
N SER A 14 -7.34 13.67 -26.28
CA SER A 14 -8.44 14.60 -26.56
C SER A 14 -8.60 14.90 -28.06
N LEU A 15 -7.49 15.09 -28.79
CA LEU A 15 -7.54 15.27 -30.25
C LEU A 15 -8.01 14.00 -30.97
N LEU A 16 -7.59 12.81 -30.51
CA LEU A 16 -7.96 11.52 -31.11
C LEU A 16 -9.46 11.21 -31.01
N TYR A 17 -10.09 11.62 -29.91
CA TYR A 17 -11.51 11.42 -29.65
C TYR A 17 -12.38 12.66 -29.94
N GLU A 18 -11.77 13.75 -30.42
CA GLU A 18 -12.44 15.04 -30.68
C GLU A 18 -13.15 15.63 -29.44
N ASP A 19 -12.62 15.33 -28.24
CA ASP A 19 -13.19 15.77 -26.96
C ASP A 19 -12.75 17.21 -26.56
N GLY A 20 -11.74 17.76 -27.25
CA GLY A 20 -11.19 19.10 -27.00
C GLY A 20 -11.93 20.22 -27.73
N ASP A 21 -11.67 21.47 -27.34
CA ASP A 21 -12.22 22.63 -28.06
C ASP A 21 -11.57 22.81 -29.46
N GLU A 22 -12.27 23.48 -30.38
CA GLU A 22 -11.79 23.67 -31.76
C GLU A 22 -10.45 24.40 -31.83
N THR A 23 -10.18 25.30 -30.87
CA THR A 23 -8.93 26.08 -30.85
C THR A 23 -7.76 25.21 -30.42
N GLU A 24 -7.94 24.40 -29.36
CA GLU A 24 -6.98 23.41 -28.89
C GLU A 24 -6.69 22.35 -29.97
N ASN A 25 -7.71 21.92 -30.72
CA ASN A 25 -7.54 20.98 -31.82
C ASN A 25 -6.70 21.58 -32.96
N ILE A 26 -6.91 22.85 -33.31
CA ILE A 26 -6.11 23.55 -34.33
C ILE A 26 -4.66 23.72 -33.85
N GLU A 27 -4.44 24.16 -32.61
CA GLU A 27 -3.10 24.31 -32.03
C GLU A 27 -2.36 22.97 -31.98
N MET A 28 -3.03 21.90 -31.59
CA MET A 28 -2.42 20.57 -31.53
C MET A 28 -2.07 20.06 -32.93
N ARG A 29 -2.94 20.25 -33.93
CA ARG A 29 -2.62 19.89 -35.33
C ARG A 29 -1.42 20.68 -35.86
N ALA A 30 -1.31 21.96 -35.53
CA ALA A 30 -0.14 22.77 -35.87
C ALA A 30 1.13 22.24 -35.18
N HIS A 31 1.02 21.79 -33.93
CA HIS A 31 2.12 21.16 -33.20
C HIS A 31 2.56 19.83 -33.84
N LEU A 32 1.62 18.93 -34.19
CA LEU A 32 1.90 17.66 -34.88
C LEU A 32 2.59 17.86 -36.24
N ALA A 33 2.34 18.99 -36.91
CA ALA A 33 3.03 19.36 -38.13
C ALA A 33 4.52 19.71 -37.88
N ALA A 34 4.86 20.22 -36.69
CA ALA A 34 6.21 20.65 -36.33
C ALA A 34 7.02 19.59 -35.54
N CYS A 35 6.36 18.73 -34.75
CA CYS A 35 7.01 17.78 -33.85
C CYS A 35 6.93 16.33 -34.38
N VAL A 36 8.07 15.72 -34.69
CA VAL A 36 8.15 14.35 -35.21
C VAL A 36 7.80 13.31 -34.15
N GLU A 37 8.21 13.52 -32.90
CA GLU A 37 7.94 12.59 -31.79
C GLU A 37 6.45 12.50 -31.50
N CYS A 38 5.82 13.66 -31.26
CA CYS A 38 4.40 13.77 -30.94
C CYS A 38 3.51 13.31 -32.15
N ARG A 39 4.03 13.35 -33.39
CA ARG A 39 3.38 12.72 -34.57
C ARG A 39 3.44 11.19 -34.56
N ALA A 40 4.59 10.60 -34.26
CA ALA A 40 4.74 9.15 -34.21
C ALA A 40 3.85 8.53 -33.12
N GLU A 41 3.72 9.21 -31.98
CA GLU A 41 2.79 8.81 -30.91
C GLU A 41 1.32 8.88 -31.36
N PHE A 42 0.94 9.96 -32.04
CA PHE A 42 -0.42 10.11 -32.57
C PHE A 42 -0.76 9.04 -33.62
N GLU A 43 0.16 8.69 -34.51
CA GLU A 43 -0.01 7.59 -35.47
C GLU A 43 -0.16 6.23 -34.76
N SER A 44 0.62 5.99 -33.71
CA SER A 44 0.51 4.77 -32.88
C SER A 44 -0.87 4.66 -32.22
N LEU A 45 -1.36 5.76 -31.61
CA LEU A 45 -2.69 5.81 -31.00
C LEU A 45 -3.81 5.64 -32.03
N THR A 46 -3.66 6.24 -33.21
CA THR A 46 -4.63 6.09 -34.32
C THR A 46 -4.69 4.64 -34.80
N SER A 47 -3.55 3.97 -34.96
CA SER A 47 -3.50 2.55 -35.31
C SER A 47 -4.17 1.67 -34.25
N MET A 48 -4.01 1.99 -32.96
CA MET A 48 -4.69 1.26 -31.88
C MET A 48 -6.21 1.47 -31.92
N LYS A 49 -6.66 2.72 -32.15
CA LYS A 49 -8.09 3.04 -32.35
C LYS A 49 -8.67 2.25 -33.53
N ASP A 50 -7.95 2.16 -34.64
CA ASP A 50 -8.38 1.41 -35.82
C ASP A 50 -8.50 -0.09 -35.51
N LEU A 51 -7.52 -0.67 -34.82
CA LEU A 51 -7.57 -2.07 -34.36
C LEU A 51 -8.75 -2.34 -33.42
N LEU A 52 -9.03 -1.42 -32.50
CA LEU A 52 -10.18 -1.52 -31.60
C LEU A 52 -11.51 -1.36 -32.35
N SER A 53 -11.57 -0.50 -33.36
CA SER A 53 -12.77 -0.32 -34.18
C SER A 53 -13.04 -1.49 -35.14
N ALA A 54 -11.98 -2.16 -35.58
CA ALA A 54 -12.05 -3.37 -36.40
C ALA A 54 -12.35 -4.62 -35.57
N TRP A 55 -12.30 -4.51 -34.24
CA TRP A 55 -12.70 -5.60 -33.36
C TRP A 55 -14.17 -5.92 -33.59
N PRO A 56 -14.53 -7.18 -33.93
CA PRO A 56 -15.92 -7.52 -34.25
C PRO A 56 -16.81 -7.23 -33.05
N ASN A 57 -17.86 -6.41 -33.26
CA ASN A 57 -18.92 -6.03 -32.31
C ASN A 57 -19.74 -7.23 -31.77
N ALA A 58 -19.24 -8.46 -31.86
CA ALA A 58 -19.96 -9.70 -31.58
C ALA A 58 -19.78 -10.20 -30.14
N VAL A 59 -19.01 -9.51 -29.30
CA VAL A 59 -19.14 -9.71 -27.85
C VAL A 59 -20.22 -8.75 -27.40
N ASN A 60 -21.40 -9.29 -27.12
CA ASN A 60 -22.48 -8.62 -26.42
C ASN A 60 -21.99 -8.36 -24.98
N VAL A 61 -21.01 -7.47 -24.84
CA VAL A 61 -20.46 -7.09 -23.55
C VAL A 61 -21.63 -6.45 -22.81
N PRO A 62 -22.06 -7.01 -21.67
CA PRO A 62 -23.08 -6.38 -20.85
C PRO A 62 -22.65 -4.93 -20.69
N ARG A 63 -23.53 -3.99 -21.05
CA ARG A 63 -23.29 -2.56 -20.91
C ARG A 63 -23.10 -2.27 -19.42
N MET A 64 -21.88 -2.47 -18.93
CA MET A 64 -21.51 -2.17 -17.57
C MET A 64 -21.50 -0.66 -17.49
N VAL A 65 -22.60 -0.12 -16.98
CA VAL A 65 -22.68 1.26 -16.56
C VAL A 65 -21.68 1.39 -15.41
N TYR A 66 -20.46 1.82 -15.75
CA TYR A 66 -19.51 2.27 -14.76
C TYR A 66 -20.11 3.53 -14.12
N VAL A 67 -20.78 3.34 -12.99
CA VAL A 67 -21.08 4.44 -12.08
C VAL A 67 -19.72 4.91 -11.60
N ASN A 68 -19.22 5.99 -12.19
CA ASN A 68 -17.96 6.59 -11.79
C ASN A 68 -18.11 7.06 -10.33
N GLU A 69 -17.60 6.27 -9.38
CA GLU A 69 -17.66 6.56 -7.94
C GLU A 69 -16.99 7.89 -7.59
N SER A 70 -16.20 8.47 -8.51
CA SER A 70 -15.47 9.70 -8.28
C SER A 70 -16.31 10.97 -8.46
N SER A 71 -17.46 10.94 -9.14
CA SER A 71 -18.26 12.14 -9.42
C SER A 71 -19.60 12.21 -8.67
N GLY A 72 -20.11 11.10 -8.14
CA GLY A 72 -21.44 11.04 -7.55
C GLY A 72 -21.42 10.83 -6.04
N LEU A 73 -21.65 11.89 -5.26
CA LEU A 73 -22.15 11.88 -3.86
C LEU A 73 -21.25 11.23 -2.77
N LEU A 74 -20.63 10.07 -3.01
CA LEU A 74 -19.71 9.36 -2.12
C LEU A 74 -18.43 10.15 -1.82
N ALA A 75 -17.80 10.76 -2.84
CA ALA A 75 -16.65 11.64 -2.65
C ALA A 75 -17.00 12.89 -1.80
N ARG A 76 -18.26 13.33 -1.83
CA ARG A 76 -18.78 14.45 -1.03
C ARG A 76 -19.09 14.01 0.41
N LEU A 77 -19.62 12.79 0.59
CA LEU A 77 -19.81 12.17 1.90
C LEU A 77 -18.47 11.93 2.61
N ARG A 78 -17.45 11.44 1.91
CA ARG A 78 -16.12 11.17 2.49
C ARG A 78 -15.45 12.45 3.02
N ARG A 79 -15.56 13.55 2.27
CA ARG A 79 -15.11 14.89 2.73
C ARG A 79 -15.89 15.39 3.95
N TRP A 80 -17.17 15.01 4.08
CA TRP A 80 -18.00 15.37 5.22
C TRP A 80 -17.67 14.52 6.46
N THR A 81 -17.48 13.22 6.31
CA THR A 81 -17.08 12.31 7.40
C THR A 81 -15.70 12.65 7.96
N ASP A 82 -14.74 13.08 7.13
CA ASP A 82 -13.41 13.52 7.57
C ASP A 82 -13.44 14.84 8.37
N LYS A 83 -14.46 15.68 8.15
CA LYS A 83 -14.69 16.88 8.97
C LYS A 83 -15.35 16.53 10.30
N ILE A 84 -16.30 15.59 10.30
CA ILE A 84 -16.98 15.14 11.53
C ILE A 84 -16.00 14.39 12.45
N GLY A 85 -15.10 13.58 11.87
CA GLY A 85 -14.06 12.89 12.64
C GLY A 85 -13.10 13.83 13.38
N ARG A 86 -12.86 15.04 12.82
CA ARG A 86 -12.03 16.08 13.46
C ARG A 86 -12.77 16.94 14.47
N ALA A 87 -14.11 16.96 14.45
CA ALA A 87 -14.92 17.82 15.31
C ALA A 87 -15.06 17.32 16.76
N GLY A 88 -14.37 16.25 17.17
CA GLY A 88 -14.30 15.84 18.58
C GLY A 88 -15.65 15.46 19.20
N VAL A 89 -16.63 15.04 18.40
CA VAL A 89 -17.89 14.51 18.93
C VAL A 89 -17.56 13.24 19.71
N GLY A 90 -17.79 13.28 21.03
CA GLY A 90 -17.33 12.28 21.99
C GLY A 90 -17.63 10.84 21.57
N MET A 91 -16.69 9.94 21.85
CA MET A 91 -16.67 8.52 21.44
C MET A 91 -17.97 7.73 21.73
N ALA A 92 -18.84 8.20 22.61
CA ALA A 92 -20.04 7.48 23.06
C ALA A 92 -21.18 7.43 22.02
N LEU A 93 -21.25 8.33 21.03
CA LEU A 93 -22.37 8.40 20.08
C LEU A 93 -22.11 7.73 18.72
N LYS A 94 -20.91 7.19 18.50
CA LYS A 94 -20.51 6.54 17.23
C LYS A 94 -21.40 5.36 16.78
N PRO A 95 -21.87 4.44 17.66
CA PRO A 95 -22.61 3.27 17.18
C PRO A 95 -24.03 3.62 16.71
N VAL A 96 -24.68 4.61 17.34
CA VAL A 96 -26.05 4.99 17.00
C VAL A 96 -26.09 5.72 15.65
N VAL A 97 -25.13 6.61 15.39
CA VAL A 97 -25.06 7.34 14.11
C VAL A 97 -24.73 6.39 12.94
N ALA A 98 -23.88 5.39 13.16
CA ALA A 98 -23.59 4.37 12.15
C ALA A 98 -24.84 3.54 11.80
N ALA A 99 -25.61 3.11 12.80
CA ALA A 99 -26.84 2.35 12.57
C ALA A 99 -27.88 3.16 11.78
N VAL A 100 -28.09 4.43 12.13
CA VAL A 100 -29.03 5.31 11.42
C VAL A 100 -28.58 5.56 9.98
N ALA A 101 -27.27 5.74 9.73
CA ALA A 101 -26.74 5.93 8.39
C ALA A 101 -26.95 4.70 7.49
N VAL A 102 -26.74 3.49 8.03
CA VAL A 102 -26.98 2.24 7.28
C VAL A 102 -28.45 2.08 6.90
N VAL A 103 -29.37 2.38 7.82
CA VAL A 103 -30.82 2.35 7.53
C VAL A 103 -31.19 3.37 6.46
N LEU A 104 -30.64 4.58 6.50
CA LEU A 104 -30.89 5.62 5.50
C LEU A 104 -30.38 5.22 4.11
N VAL A 105 -29.20 4.58 4.03
CA VAL A 105 -28.65 4.06 2.76
C VAL A 105 -29.52 2.94 2.22
N LEU A 106 -30.00 2.02 3.06
CA LEU A 106 -30.92 0.94 2.64
C LEU A 106 -32.25 1.48 2.12
N VAL A 107 -32.83 2.49 2.78
CA VAL A 107 -34.07 3.14 2.34
C VAL A 107 -33.87 3.90 1.03
N ALA A 108 -32.75 4.61 0.88
CA ALA A 108 -32.41 5.29 -0.37
C ALA A 108 -32.19 4.29 -1.52
N ALA A 109 -31.48 3.18 -1.26
CA ALA A 109 -31.28 2.12 -2.25
C ALA A 109 -32.62 1.50 -2.69
N ALA A 110 -33.54 1.26 -1.75
CA ALA A 110 -34.88 0.76 -2.07
C ALA A 110 -35.70 1.76 -2.90
N ALA A 111 -35.51 3.06 -2.70
CA ALA A 111 -36.20 4.11 -3.47
C ALA A 111 -35.64 4.31 -4.89
N LEU A 112 -34.39 3.91 -5.16
CA LEU A 112 -33.79 3.96 -6.50
C LEU A 112 -34.06 2.70 -7.33
N LEU A 113 -34.64 1.65 -6.73
CA LEU A 113 -35.03 0.41 -7.39
C LEU A 113 -36.50 0.51 -7.85
N ASP A 114 -36.74 0.87 -9.11
CA ASP A 114 -38.08 0.72 -9.72
C ASP A 114 -38.20 -0.71 -10.27
N ILE A 115 -38.89 -1.56 -9.53
CA ILE A 115 -39.20 -2.93 -9.94
C ILE A 115 -40.58 -2.91 -10.57
N ARG A 116 -40.63 -2.86 -11.90
CA ARG A 116 -41.90 -2.98 -12.63
C ARG A 116 -42.10 -4.41 -13.08
N VAL A 117 -43.17 -5.01 -12.56
CA VAL A 117 -43.66 -6.31 -13.05
C VAL A 117 -44.61 -6.01 -14.20
N ALA A 118 -44.18 -6.29 -15.42
CA ALA A 118 -45.00 -6.14 -16.61
C ALA A 118 -46.12 -7.21 -16.62
N PRO A 119 -47.28 -6.93 -17.25
CA PRO A 119 -48.44 -7.84 -17.25
C PRO A 119 -48.18 -9.18 -17.95
N ASP A 120 -47.07 -9.33 -18.66
CA ASP A 120 -46.58 -10.57 -19.26
C ASP A 120 -45.73 -11.42 -18.29
N GLY A 121 -45.57 -10.98 -17.03
CA GLY A 121 -44.81 -11.67 -16.00
C GLY A 121 -43.30 -11.40 -16.02
N ARG A 122 -42.82 -10.49 -16.87
CA ARG A 122 -41.40 -10.08 -16.89
C ARG A 122 -41.14 -9.01 -15.84
N VAL A 123 -40.04 -9.19 -15.10
CA VAL A 123 -39.58 -8.21 -14.11
C VAL A 123 -38.56 -7.30 -14.79
N GLN A 124 -38.92 -6.04 -15.01
CA GLN A 124 -37.99 -5.01 -15.45
C GLN A 124 -37.45 -4.27 -14.22
N ILE A 125 -36.13 -4.39 -14.01
CA ILE A 125 -35.42 -3.71 -12.94
C ILE A 125 -34.77 -2.47 -13.57
N GLY A 126 -35.38 -1.31 -13.37
CA GLY A 126 -34.84 -0.03 -13.83
C GLY A 126 -34.15 0.70 -12.67
N PHE A 127 -32.89 1.10 -12.87
CA PHE A 127 -32.21 2.02 -11.95
C PHE A 127 -32.29 3.44 -12.52
N GLY A 128 -33.18 4.27 -11.98
CA GLY A 128 -33.29 5.67 -12.43
C GLY A 128 -34.54 6.37 -11.90
N SER A 129 -34.34 7.52 -11.26
CA SER A 129 -35.43 8.42 -10.87
C SER A 129 -35.88 9.26 -12.05
N GLY A 130 -36.98 8.87 -12.68
CA GLY A 130 -37.82 9.76 -13.48
C GLY A 130 -37.53 9.80 -14.97
N LEU A 131 -38.17 8.91 -15.72
CA LEU A 131 -38.72 9.27 -17.02
C LEU A 131 -40.23 9.49 -16.82
N PRO A 132 -40.78 10.67 -17.13
CA PRO A 132 -42.21 10.89 -17.05
C PRO A 132 -42.91 9.91 -18.00
N ALA A 133 -43.87 9.17 -17.45
CA ALA A 133 -44.74 8.26 -18.16
C ALA A 133 -45.68 9.04 -19.09
N ALA A 134 -45.18 9.57 -20.22
CA ALA A 134 -46.01 10.20 -21.24
C ALA A 134 -45.28 10.39 -22.58
N GLU A 135 -44.52 9.41 -23.07
CA GLU A 135 -44.08 9.44 -24.47
C GLU A 135 -43.75 8.03 -24.99
N GLN A 136 -44.72 7.13 -24.87
CA GLN A 136 -44.83 6.01 -25.81
C GLN A 136 -45.35 6.57 -27.14
N MET A 137 -44.46 7.25 -27.87
CA MET A 137 -44.69 7.51 -29.29
C MET A 137 -44.74 6.16 -30.00
N SER A 138 -45.84 5.97 -30.72
CA SER A 138 -46.04 4.96 -31.74
C SER A 138 -44.83 4.90 -32.68
N VAL A 139 -43.97 3.90 -32.49
CA VAL A 139 -43.07 3.47 -33.56
C VAL A 139 -43.87 2.55 -34.45
N ALA A 140 -44.04 3.03 -35.67
CA ALA A 140 -44.78 2.41 -36.74
C ALA A 140 -44.32 0.98 -37.00
N ALA A 141 -45.29 0.18 -37.44
CA ALA A 141 -45.11 -1.13 -38.04
C ALA A 141 -44.09 -1.07 -39.20
N GLY A 142 -42.82 -1.29 -38.88
CA GLY A 142 -41.78 -1.72 -39.80
C GLY A 142 -41.56 -3.19 -39.56
N THR A 143 -41.99 -4.03 -40.51
CA THR A 143 -41.66 -5.45 -40.60
C THR A 143 -40.17 -5.60 -40.92
N GLY A 144 -39.33 -5.34 -39.94
CA GLY A 144 -37.97 -5.85 -39.85
C GLY A 144 -38.01 -6.96 -38.82
N GLU A 145 -37.77 -8.18 -39.25
CA GLU A 145 -37.61 -9.36 -38.42
C GLU A 145 -36.30 -9.23 -37.61
N GLU A 146 -36.28 -8.26 -36.70
CA GLU A 146 -35.25 -8.14 -35.68
C GLU A 146 -35.54 -9.29 -34.71
N ALA A 147 -34.82 -10.40 -34.90
CA ALA A 147 -34.85 -11.56 -34.04
C ALA A 147 -34.40 -11.13 -32.64
N VAL A 148 -35.34 -10.58 -31.88
CA VAL A 148 -35.22 -10.38 -30.44
C VAL A 148 -35.10 -11.78 -29.86
N ALA A 149 -33.87 -12.26 -29.72
CA ALA A 149 -33.56 -13.49 -29.04
C ALA A 149 -34.10 -13.38 -27.62
N ALA A 150 -35.29 -13.93 -27.40
CA ALA A 150 -35.91 -14.02 -26.11
C ALA A 150 -35.12 -15.04 -25.30
N ILE A 151 -34.05 -14.59 -24.65
CA ILE A 151 -33.29 -15.39 -23.70
C ILE A 151 -34.25 -15.79 -22.58
N SER A 152 -34.36 -17.08 -22.34
CA SER A 152 -35.20 -17.60 -21.27
C SER A 152 -34.62 -17.19 -19.91
N ARG A 153 -35.49 -17.09 -18.89
CA ARG A 153 -35.06 -16.75 -17.52
C ARG A 153 -34.03 -17.75 -16.97
N GLU A 154 -34.12 -18.99 -17.42
CA GLU A 154 -33.22 -20.09 -17.03
C GLU A 154 -31.83 -19.90 -17.65
N GLU A 155 -31.74 -19.64 -18.96
CA GLU A 155 -30.47 -19.33 -19.63
C GLU A 155 -29.78 -18.08 -19.06
N PHE A 156 -30.57 -17.06 -18.71
CA PHE A 156 -30.02 -15.86 -18.05
C PHE A 156 -29.49 -16.17 -16.64
N ALA A 157 -30.21 -16.98 -15.85
CA ALA A 157 -29.77 -17.37 -14.52
C ALA A 157 -28.49 -18.24 -14.58
N GLU A 158 -28.40 -19.13 -15.57
CA GLU A 158 -27.22 -19.96 -15.79
C GLU A 158 -26.01 -19.11 -16.24
N GLY A 159 -26.22 -18.18 -17.17
CA GLY A 159 -25.18 -17.22 -17.57
C GLY A 159 -24.67 -16.37 -16.42
N LEU A 160 -25.57 -15.88 -15.55
CA LEU A 160 -25.17 -15.14 -14.35
C LEU A 160 -24.40 -16.03 -13.35
N ALA A 161 -24.83 -17.27 -13.14
CA ALA A 161 -24.12 -18.19 -12.26
C ALA A 161 -22.70 -18.47 -12.76
N GLN A 162 -22.52 -18.60 -14.07
CA GLN A 162 -21.20 -18.79 -14.70
C GLN A 162 -20.32 -17.54 -14.58
N ILE A 163 -20.88 -16.34 -14.71
CA ILE A 163 -20.14 -15.09 -14.52
C ILE A 163 -19.71 -14.94 -13.06
N VAL A 164 -20.60 -15.25 -12.11
CA VAL A 164 -20.29 -15.16 -10.68
C VAL A 164 -19.21 -16.15 -10.27
N SER A 165 -19.26 -17.40 -10.76
CA SER A 165 -18.22 -18.38 -10.48
C SER A 165 -16.87 -17.98 -11.07
N TYR A 166 -16.86 -17.47 -12.31
CA TYR A 166 -15.64 -16.94 -12.94
C TYR A 166 -15.03 -15.76 -12.15
N MET A 167 -15.87 -14.82 -11.71
CA MET A 167 -15.42 -13.69 -10.91
C MET A 167 -14.88 -14.13 -9.54
N ASP A 168 -15.54 -15.06 -8.86
CA ASP A 168 -15.05 -15.62 -7.58
C ASP A 168 -13.69 -16.30 -7.75
N GLU A 169 -13.51 -17.08 -8.82
CA GLU A 169 -12.23 -17.72 -9.13
C GLU A 169 -11.13 -16.70 -9.44
N LEU A 170 -11.44 -15.65 -10.21
CA LEU A 170 -10.52 -14.56 -10.49
C LEU A 170 -10.10 -13.82 -9.21
N PHE A 171 -11.04 -13.55 -8.30
CA PHE A 171 -10.76 -12.91 -7.02
C PHE A 171 -9.92 -13.80 -6.10
N ARG A 172 -10.19 -15.10 -6.06
CA ARG A 172 -9.38 -16.06 -5.30
C ARG A 172 -7.95 -16.12 -5.83
N SER A 173 -7.79 -16.26 -7.14
CA SER A 173 -6.47 -16.27 -7.79
C SER A 173 -5.68 -14.98 -7.49
N ARG A 174 -6.30 -13.80 -7.65
CA ARG A 174 -5.68 -12.50 -7.30
C ARG A 174 -5.30 -12.41 -5.82
N ASN A 175 -6.17 -12.87 -4.92
CA ASN A 175 -5.88 -12.84 -3.49
C ASN A 175 -4.75 -13.79 -3.10
N ASP A 176 -4.67 -14.95 -3.74
CA ASP A 176 -3.60 -15.93 -3.50
C ASP A 176 -2.26 -15.40 -4.01
N GLU A 177 -2.22 -14.76 -5.20
CA GLU A 177 -1.03 -14.05 -5.68
C GLU A 177 -0.59 -12.93 -4.73
N GLN A 178 -1.53 -12.10 -4.27
CA GLN A 178 -1.22 -11.03 -3.31
C GLN A 178 -0.71 -11.58 -1.98
N ARG A 179 -1.29 -12.68 -1.48
CA ARG A 179 -0.81 -13.36 -0.27
C ARG A 179 0.59 -13.92 -0.46
N GLN A 180 0.89 -14.53 -1.60
CA GLN A 180 2.22 -15.04 -1.90
C GLN A 180 3.26 -13.93 -1.96
N LEU A 181 2.96 -12.82 -2.64
CA LEU A 181 3.85 -11.66 -2.70
C LEU A 181 4.10 -11.05 -1.31
N LEU A 182 3.04 -10.96 -0.48
CA LEU A 182 3.17 -10.42 0.87
C LEU A 182 3.99 -11.34 1.77
N MET A 183 3.81 -12.66 1.69
CA MET A 183 4.64 -13.61 2.43
C MET A 183 6.10 -13.56 1.98
N ALA A 184 6.37 -13.51 0.67
CA ALA A 184 7.72 -13.36 0.15
C ALA A 184 8.39 -12.05 0.62
N ALA A 185 7.64 -10.96 0.68
CA ALA A 185 8.14 -9.69 1.20
C ALA A 185 8.42 -9.73 2.72
N ILE A 186 7.58 -10.42 3.50
CA ILE A 186 7.81 -10.62 4.94
C ILE A 186 9.07 -11.47 5.15
N ASP A 187 9.22 -12.57 4.42
CA ASP A 187 10.39 -13.46 4.53
C ASP A 187 11.68 -12.73 4.19
N GLY A 188 11.69 -11.94 3.11
CA GLY A 188 12.82 -11.09 2.74
C GLY A 188 13.20 -10.12 3.86
N ARG A 189 12.20 -9.45 4.46
CA ARG A 189 12.43 -8.51 5.56
C ARG A 189 12.93 -9.19 6.84
N MET A 190 12.39 -10.37 7.17
CA MET A 190 12.88 -11.15 8.31
C MET A 190 14.33 -11.61 8.11
N GLN A 191 14.70 -12.01 6.90
CA GLN A 191 16.07 -12.40 6.58
C GLN A 191 17.04 -11.22 6.69
N GLU A 192 16.68 -10.05 6.17
CA GLU A 192 17.45 -8.81 6.32
C GLU A 192 17.62 -8.42 7.79
N GLN A 193 16.54 -8.45 8.57
CA GLN A 193 16.59 -8.15 10.01
C GLN A 193 17.42 -9.18 10.78
N GLY A 194 17.33 -10.46 10.43
CA GLY A 194 18.15 -11.52 11.03
C GLY A 194 19.64 -11.30 10.78
N LEU A 195 20.02 -10.92 9.55
CA LEU A 195 21.41 -10.59 9.23
C LEU A 195 21.90 -9.34 10.00
N ALA A 196 21.10 -8.27 10.02
CA ALA A 196 21.45 -7.05 10.75
C ALA A 196 21.59 -7.31 12.27
N MET A 197 20.65 -8.07 12.85
CA MET A 197 20.69 -8.46 14.27
C MET A 197 21.89 -9.35 14.58
N SER A 198 22.24 -10.28 13.69
CA SER A 198 23.43 -11.14 13.86
C SER A 198 24.73 -10.34 13.84
N GLN A 199 24.83 -9.30 13.00
CA GLN A 199 25.98 -8.41 12.97
C GLN A 199 26.05 -7.56 14.24
N GLN A 200 24.92 -7.00 14.68
CA GLN A 200 24.85 -6.26 15.94
C GLN A 200 25.25 -7.12 17.15
N LEU A 201 24.78 -8.38 17.20
CA LEU A 201 25.18 -9.32 18.25
C LEU A 201 26.68 -9.59 18.24
N ARG A 202 27.29 -9.81 17.06
CA ARG A 202 28.75 -9.98 16.97
C ARG A 202 29.51 -8.77 17.48
N VAL A 203 29.13 -7.56 17.03
CA VAL A 203 29.76 -6.32 17.48
C VAL A 203 29.59 -6.13 19.00
N ALA A 204 28.40 -6.40 19.53
CA ALA A 204 28.14 -6.28 20.98
C ALA A 204 28.96 -7.28 21.80
N VAL A 205 29.11 -8.52 21.31
CA VAL A 205 29.94 -9.55 21.95
C VAL A 205 31.42 -9.17 21.92
N ASP A 206 31.92 -8.67 20.78
CA ASP A 206 33.32 -8.24 20.66
C ASP A 206 33.63 -7.06 21.60
N VAL A 207 32.73 -6.07 21.70
CA VAL A 207 32.86 -4.95 22.64
C VAL A 207 32.86 -5.44 24.08
N ALA A 208 31.95 -6.34 24.45
CA ALA A 208 31.89 -6.91 25.79
C ALA A 208 33.18 -7.69 26.14
N PHE A 209 33.76 -8.41 25.18
CA PHE A 209 35.01 -9.14 25.39
C PHE A 209 36.19 -8.19 25.62
N ILE A 210 36.29 -7.11 24.85
CA ILE A 210 37.31 -6.07 25.03
C ILE A 210 37.20 -5.41 26.42
N ASP A 211 35.97 -5.13 26.87
CA ASP A 211 35.76 -4.51 28.18
C ASP A 211 36.13 -5.47 29.33
N VAL A 212 35.78 -6.76 29.22
CA VAL A 212 36.20 -7.78 30.19
C VAL A 212 37.72 -7.91 30.23
N GLN A 213 38.38 -7.88 29.07
CA GLN A 213 39.84 -7.96 28.99
C GLN A 213 40.51 -6.74 29.63
N ARG A 214 40.01 -5.53 29.36
CA ARG A 214 40.49 -4.30 30.02
C ARG A 214 40.29 -4.33 31.53
N GLN A 215 39.15 -4.84 32.00
CA GLN A 215 38.89 -4.99 33.42
C GLN A 215 39.88 -5.97 34.05
N HIS A 216 40.16 -7.10 33.39
CA HIS A 216 41.12 -8.07 33.86
C HIS A 216 42.55 -7.52 33.91
N GLU A 217 42.96 -6.76 32.90
CA GLU A 217 44.26 -6.05 32.89
C GLU A 217 44.34 -5.01 34.02
N GLY A 218 43.25 -4.29 34.29
CA GLY A 218 43.15 -3.36 35.41
C GLY A 218 43.26 -4.05 36.78
N ASP A 219 42.54 -5.15 36.96
CA ASP A 219 42.56 -5.95 38.20
C ASP A 219 43.94 -6.56 38.45
N LEU A 220 44.60 -7.10 37.40
CA LEU A 220 45.97 -7.59 37.49
C LEU A 220 46.94 -6.47 37.85
N GLY A 221 46.77 -5.28 37.26
CA GLY A 221 47.55 -4.09 37.62
C GLY A 221 47.44 -3.73 39.10
N LEU A 222 46.23 -3.77 39.67
CA LEU A 222 46.00 -3.55 41.10
C LEU A 222 46.66 -4.63 41.97
N VAL A 223 46.59 -5.91 41.56
CA VAL A 223 47.24 -7.01 42.27
C VAL A 223 48.77 -6.85 42.26
N PHE A 224 49.37 -6.51 41.11
CA PHE A 224 50.82 -6.29 41.02
C PHE A 224 51.26 -5.06 41.83
N SER A 225 50.47 -3.98 41.82
CA SER A 225 50.69 -2.81 42.68
C SER A 225 50.69 -3.19 44.17
N ALA A 226 49.74 -4.01 44.60
CA ALA A 226 49.66 -4.46 45.99
C ALA A 226 50.85 -5.36 46.38
N ILE A 227 51.32 -6.22 45.46
CA ILE A 227 52.51 -7.06 45.67
C ILE A 227 53.77 -6.21 45.81
N ASP A 228 53.93 -5.16 44.99
CA ASP A 228 55.09 -4.26 45.06
C ASP A 228 55.10 -3.48 46.39
N GLU A 229 53.93 -2.99 46.83
CA GLU A 229 53.77 -2.33 48.13
C GLU A 229 54.12 -3.26 49.31
N LEU A 230 53.66 -4.52 49.25
CA LEU A 230 54.05 -5.56 50.21
C LEU A 230 55.56 -5.84 50.18
N GLY A 231 56.19 -5.80 49.01
CA GLY A 231 57.64 -5.94 48.84
C GLY A 231 58.43 -4.85 49.54
N VAL A 232 57.99 -3.59 49.41
CA VAL A 232 58.61 -2.44 50.11
C VAL A 232 58.46 -2.56 51.62
N ILE A 233 57.27 -2.93 52.11
CA ILE A 233 57.01 -3.10 53.55
C ILE A 233 57.89 -4.22 54.12
N THR A 234 57.92 -5.39 53.48
CA THR A 234 58.74 -6.52 53.95
C THR A 234 60.24 -6.24 53.88
N GLY A 235 60.71 -5.55 52.84
CA GLY A 235 62.10 -5.12 52.73
C GLY A 235 62.53 -4.15 53.83
N THR A 236 61.69 -3.16 54.13
CA THR A 236 61.96 -2.19 55.21
C THR A 236 61.94 -2.85 56.60
N GLU A 237 61.01 -3.78 56.86
CA GLU A 237 60.97 -4.55 58.11
C GLU A 237 62.18 -5.47 58.27
N LEU A 238 62.60 -6.18 57.21
CA LEU A 238 63.83 -6.99 57.22
C LEU A 238 65.07 -6.15 57.52
N GLN A 239 65.18 -4.97 56.92
CA GLN A 239 66.27 -4.04 57.19
C GLN A 239 66.23 -3.56 58.65
N ARG A 240 65.05 -3.27 59.19
CA ARG A 240 64.86 -2.86 60.59
C ARG A 240 65.25 -3.97 61.57
N MET A 241 64.81 -5.21 61.32
CA MET A 241 65.19 -6.38 62.11
C MET A 241 66.70 -6.64 62.09
N ASN A 242 67.34 -6.51 60.93
CA ASN A 242 68.78 -6.68 60.80
C ASN A 242 69.56 -5.59 61.56
N THR A 243 69.06 -4.36 61.52
CA THR A 243 69.63 -3.24 62.30
C THR A 243 69.54 -3.48 63.81
N ILE A 244 68.40 -4.00 64.30
CA ILE A 244 68.22 -4.37 65.71
C ILE A 244 69.18 -5.49 66.11
N LEU A 245 69.28 -6.56 65.30
CA LEU A 245 70.22 -7.66 65.54
C LEU A 245 71.67 -7.18 65.60
N ALA A 246 72.09 -6.31 64.68
CA ALA A 246 73.42 -5.72 64.69
C ALA A 246 73.68 -4.90 65.97
N SER A 247 72.68 -4.15 66.44
CA SER A 247 72.80 -3.37 67.69
C SER A 247 72.88 -4.24 68.94
N LEU A 248 72.23 -5.41 68.95
CA LEU A 248 72.32 -6.37 70.05
C LEU A 248 73.69 -7.06 70.08
N LEU A 249 74.22 -7.44 68.92
CA LEU A 249 75.55 -8.05 68.81
C LEU A 249 76.69 -7.09 69.18
N GLN A 250 76.53 -5.78 68.98
CA GLN A 250 77.51 -4.78 69.42
C GLN A 250 77.47 -4.51 70.93
N ARG A 251 76.44 -4.98 71.64
CA ARG A 251 76.23 -4.70 73.07
C ARG A 251 76.84 -5.76 74.00
N GLU A 252 77.42 -6.84 73.47
CA GLU A 252 78.32 -7.75 74.17
C GLU A 252 79.75 -7.43 73.67
N PRO A 253 80.66 -6.79 74.43
CA PRO A 253 81.20 -7.35 75.67
C PRO A 253 81.75 -6.30 76.68
N ASP A 254 81.10 -6.08 77.82
CA ASP A 254 81.72 -5.32 78.94
C ASP A 254 81.49 -5.98 80.32
N GLU A 255 81.00 -7.24 80.36
CA GLU A 255 80.83 -8.00 81.61
C GLU A 255 81.79 -9.19 81.69
N GLN A 256 83.10 -8.92 81.68
CA GLN A 256 84.11 -9.81 82.29
C GLN A 256 85.26 -8.98 82.86
N GLU A 257 85.04 -8.37 84.02
CA GLU A 257 86.07 -8.13 85.04
C GLU A 257 85.46 -8.18 86.45
#